data_AF-A0A210R545-F1
#
_entry.id   AF-A0A210R545-F1
#
_cell.length_a   1.000
_cell.length_b   1.000
_cell.length_c   1.000
_cell.angle_alpha   90.00
_cell.angle_beta   90.00
_cell.angle_gamma   90.00
#
_symmetry.space_group_name_H-M   'P 1'
#
loop_
_entity.id
_entity.type
_entity.pdbx_description
1 polymer ?
#
loop_
_entity_poly.entity_id
_entity_poly.type
_entity_poly.pdbx_seq_one_letter_code
_entity_poly.pdbx_strand_id
1 'polypeptide(L)'
;MWNSIFRPHAEKHYETRKIPEFELDTERKRALGWSCSVRCAKCSYRSPLHNCKLYREADTNKPGPKPALVNKYLPSALCGQSVSTKGVRLLLGHLNIPAGAKIGMQRQANLVSKEITALNKIDMAEKTRQVVEVNHLREDANPSTIGIALDGRYTSTQKNEGCHRTLNVSLPKY
;
A
#
# COMPACT_ATOMS: atom_id res chain seq x y z
N MET A 1 16.05 -7.15 -15.06
CA MET A 1 17.41 -7.27 -14.51
C MET A 1 18.32 -8.10 -15.41
N TRP A 2 18.04 -9.38 -15.66
CA TRP A 2 18.94 -10.22 -16.47
C TRP A 2 19.15 -9.74 -17.91
N ASN A 3 18.08 -9.33 -18.60
CA ASN A 3 18.21 -8.79 -19.97
C ASN A 3 19.06 -7.51 -20.05
N SER A 4 19.02 -6.66 -19.01
CA SER A 4 19.83 -5.45 -18.92
C SER A 4 21.30 -5.72 -18.55
N ILE A 5 21.63 -6.95 -18.16
CA ILE A 5 22.99 -7.41 -17.87
C ILE A 5 23.54 -8.15 -19.09
N PHE A 6 22.78 -9.12 -19.62
CA PHE A 6 23.23 -9.99 -20.70
C PHE A 6 23.49 -9.23 -22.01
N ARG A 7 22.61 -8.29 -22.41
CA ARG A 7 22.80 -7.51 -23.64
C ARG A 7 24.12 -6.73 -23.64
N PRO A 8 24.38 -5.83 -22.67
CA PRO A 8 25.64 -5.07 -22.67
C PRO A 8 26.87 -5.93 -22.41
N HIS A 9 26.73 -7.08 -21.74
CA HIS A 9 27.83 -8.05 -21.63
C HIS A 9 28.15 -8.69 -22.99
N ALA A 10 27.14 -9.15 -23.73
CA ALA A 10 27.31 -9.76 -25.05
C ALA A 10 27.86 -8.77 -26.09
N GLU A 11 27.42 -7.51 -26.04
CA GLU A 11 27.91 -6.44 -26.94
C GLU A 11 29.37 -6.07 -26.67
N LYS A 12 29.79 -5.98 -25.40
CA LYS A 12 31.15 -5.54 -25.03
C LYS A 12 32.18 -6.67 -24.98
N HIS A 13 31.75 -7.90 -24.77
CA HIS A 13 32.65 -9.05 -24.55
C HIS A 13 32.32 -10.25 -25.45
N TYR A 14 31.94 -9.96 -26.71
CA TYR A 14 31.67 -10.98 -27.74
C TYR A 14 32.80 -12.00 -27.93
N GLU A 15 34.05 -11.59 -27.65
CA GLU A 15 35.24 -12.42 -27.86
C GLU A 15 35.40 -13.56 -26.84
N THR A 16 34.83 -13.41 -25.64
CA THR A 16 34.80 -14.51 -24.66
C THR A 16 33.70 -15.50 -25.06
N ARG A 17 34.00 -16.45 -25.98
CA ARG A 17 33.17 -17.59 -26.40
C ARG A 17 32.83 -18.59 -25.27
N LYS A 18 32.87 -18.18 -24.01
CA LYS A 18 32.57 -19.00 -22.84
C LYS A 18 31.21 -18.61 -22.28
N ILE A 19 30.45 -19.60 -21.84
CA ILE A 19 29.19 -19.38 -21.09
C ILE A 19 29.50 -18.43 -19.93
N PRO A 20 28.87 -17.25 -19.87
CA PRO A 20 29.18 -16.26 -18.85
C PRO A 20 28.68 -16.74 -17.49
N GLU A 21 29.57 -16.69 -16.50
CA GLU A 21 29.25 -16.97 -15.10
C GLU A 21 29.17 -15.63 -14.37
N PHE A 22 27.99 -15.32 -13.85
CA PHE A 22 27.73 -14.07 -13.14
C PHE A 22 27.69 -14.32 -11.64
N GLU A 23 28.41 -13.48 -10.91
CA GLU A 23 28.41 -13.43 -9.46
C GLU A 23 27.80 -12.11 -8.99
N LEU A 24 27.16 -12.14 -7.82
CA LEU A 24 26.71 -10.91 -7.15
C LEU A 24 27.94 -10.16 -6.63
N ASP A 25 28.02 -8.88 -6.93
CA ASP A 25 29.18 -8.06 -6.60
C ASP A 25 28.87 -6.99 -5.55
N THR A 26 27.77 -6.26 -5.69
CA THR A 26 27.35 -5.28 -4.67
C THR A 26 25.84 -5.24 -4.57
N GLU A 27 25.34 -5.24 -3.33
CA GLU A 27 23.93 -5.07 -3.04
C GLU A 27 23.70 -3.73 -2.35
N ARG A 28 22.68 -2.99 -2.81
CA ARG A 28 22.20 -1.78 -2.16
C ARG A 28 20.74 -1.95 -1.79
N LYS A 29 20.48 -1.93 -0.49
CA LYS A 29 19.14 -2.01 0.08
C LYS A 29 18.58 -0.61 0.36
N ARG A 30 17.33 -0.37 -0.03
CA ARG A 30 16.56 0.87 0.16
C ARG A 30 15.18 0.51 0.73
N ALA A 31 15.15 0.19 2.01
CA ALA A 31 13.99 -0.42 2.66
C ALA A 31 13.55 -1.70 1.90
N LEU A 32 12.32 -1.73 1.35
CA LEU A 32 11.81 -2.85 0.56
C LEU A 32 12.33 -2.89 -0.90
N GLY A 33 13.11 -1.90 -1.32
CA GLY A 33 13.70 -1.87 -2.67
C GLY A 33 15.15 -2.36 -2.66
N TRP A 34 15.48 -3.28 -3.57
CA TRP A 34 16.85 -3.77 -3.75
C TRP A 34 17.44 -3.37 -5.11
N SER A 35 18.75 -3.14 -5.12
CA SER A 35 19.54 -2.97 -6.34
C SER A 35 20.79 -3.83 -6.20
N CYS A 36 21.13 -4.58 -7.24
CA CYS A 36 22.25 -5.51 -7.19
C CYS A 36 23.14 -5.31 -8.42
N SER A 37 24.43 -5.09 -8.27
CA SER A 37 25.39 -5.24 -9.36
C SER A 37 25.85 -6.69 -9.45
N VAL A 38 26.13 -7.12 -10.67
CA VAL A 38 26.75 -8.41 -10.95
C VAL A 38 28.08 -8.18 -11.63
N ARG A 39 29.04 -9.04 -11.34
CA ARG A 39 30.31 -9.14 -12.05
C ARG A 39 30.33 -10.45 -12.83
N CYS A 40 30.98 -10.47 -13.97
CA CYS A 40 31.31 -11.74 -14.60
C CYS A 40 32.55 -12.32 -13.91
N ALA A 41 32.56 -13.61 -13.59
CA ALA A 41 33.72 -14.29 -13.04
C ALA A 41 34.82 -14.51 -14.11
N LYS A 42 34.40 -14.58 -15.38
CA LYS A 42 35.27 -14.92 -16.52
C LYS A 42 35.81 -13.72 -17.28
N CYS A 43 35.20 -12.55 -17.15
CA CYS A 43 35.65 -11.32 -17.79
C CYS A 43 35.58 -10.14 -16.81
N SER A 44 36.20 -9.02 -17.15
CA SER A 44 36.23 -7.80 -16.33
C SER A 44 34.92 -7.01 -16.34
N TYR A 45 33.83 -7.56 -16.87
CA TYR A 45 32.53 -6.91 -16.91
C TYR A 45 31.92 -6.78 -15.51
N ARG A 46 31.47 -5.56 -15.20
CA ARG A 46 30.69 -5.24 -13.99
C ARG A 46 29.45 -4.46 -14.41
N SER A 47 28.28 -4.91 -13.98
CA SER A 47 27.04 -4.22 -14.30
C SER A 47 26.87 -2.96 -13.43
N PRO A 48 26.38 -1.85 -14.01
CA PRO A 48 26.08 -0.66 -13.24
C PRO A 48 24.90 -0.91 -12.29
N LEU A 49 25.11 -0.62 -11.00
CA LEU A 49 24.11 -0.79 -9.93
C LEU A 49 22.78 -0.07 -10.23
N HIS A 50 22.83 1.10 -10.88
CA HIS A 50 21.65 1.90 -11.17
C HIS A 50 20.75 1.30 -12.27
N ASN A 51 21.28 0.41 -13.11
CA ASN A 51 20.51 -0.30 -14.15
C ASN A 51 19.95 -1.63 -13.65
N CYS A 52 20.42 -2.12 -12.52
CA CYS A 52 20.00 -3.39 -11.93
C CYS A 52 19.16 -3.17 -10.66
N LYS A 53 18.13 -2.33 -10.78
CA LYS A 53 17.11 -2.14 -9.76
C LYS A 53 16.09 -3.29 -9.85
N LEU A 54 15.79 -3.92 -8.71
CA LEU A 54 14.75 -4.94 -8.57
C LEU A 54 13.36 -4.33 -8.25
N TYR A 55 13.27 -3.01 -8.26
CA TYR A 55 12.06 -2.25 -7.96
C TYR A 55 11.79 -1.21 -9.04
N ARG A 56 10.51 -0.84 -9.19
CA ARG A 56 10.12 0.29 -10.03
C ARG A 56 10.22 1.59 -9.23
N GLU A 57 10.75 2.63 -9.85
CA GLU A 57 10.85 3.96 -9.25
C GLU A 57 9.56 4.74 -9.46
N ALA A 58 9.19 5.55 -8.47
CA ALA A 58 8.09 6.48 -8.61
C ALA A 58 8.59 7.73 -9.33
N ASP A 59 7.84 8.21 -10.32
CA ASP A 59 8.14 9.49 -10.94
C ASP A 59 7.87 10.62 -9.95
N THR A 60 8.91 11.41 -9.72
CA THR A 60 8.87 12.58 -8.85
C THR A 60 9.54 13.74 -9.57
N ASN A 61 8.85 14.86 -9.68
CA ASN A 61 9.41 16.11 -10.24
C ASN A 61 10.40 16.80 -9.28
N LYS A 62 10.85 16.11 -8.23
CA LYS A 62 11.75 16.66 -7.22
C LYS A 62 13.18 16.19 -7.51
N PRO A 63 14.18 17.07 -7.35
CA PRO A 63 15.57 16.68 -7.48
C PRO A 63 15.93 15.66 -6.39
N GLY A 64 16.71 14.66 -6.78
CA GLY A 64 17.20 13.61 -5.89
C GLY A 64 16.79 12.19 -6.31
N PRO A 65 17.19 11.17 -5.53
CA PRO A 65 16.90 9.78 -5.86
C PRO A 65 15.40 9.51 -5.84
N LYS A 66 14.88 8.99 -6.96
CA LYS A 66 13.47 8.56 -7.05
C LYS A 66 13.18 7.46 -6.01
N PRO A 67 12.09 7.55 -5.24
CA PRO A 67 11.74 6.53 -4.26
C PRO A 67 11.24 5.26 -4.94
N ALA A 68 11.45 4.11 -4.30
CA ALA A 68 10.88 2.85 -4.77
C ALA A 68 9.35 2.88 -4.62
N LEU A 69 8.61 2.46 -5.66
CA LEU A 69 7.15 2.40 -5.64
C LEU A 69 6.63 1.51 -4.51
N VAL A 70 7.30 0.39 -4.25
CA VAL A 70 6.96 -0.53 -3.15
C VAL A 70 6.92 0.20 -1.80
N ASN A 71 7.89 1.08 -1.54
CA ASN A 71 7.91 1.87 -0.30
C ASN A 71 6.81 2.93 -0.25
N LYS A 72 6.36 3.45 -1.41
CA LYS A 72 5.28 4.45 -1.51
C LYS A 72 3.91 3.82 -1.33
N TYR A 73 3.70 2.60 -1.83
CA TYR A 73 2.44 1.88 -1.72
C TYR A 73 2.26 1.15 -0.39
N LEU A 74 3.34 0.89 0.34
CA LEU A 74 3.28 0.20 1.63
C LEU A 74 2.21 0.76 2.58
N PRO A 75 2.08 2.09 2.81
CA PRO A 75 1.04 2.59 3.70
C PRO A 75 -0.38 2.33 3.18
N SER A 76 -0.60 2.39 1.86
CA SER A 76 -1.89 2.06 1.25
C SER A 76 -2.24 0.58 1.45
N ALA A 77 -1.26 -0.32 1.32
CA ALA A 77 -1.44 -1.74 1.58
C ALA A 77 -1.74 -2.04 3.06
N LEU A 78 -1.32 -1.17 3.97
CA LEU A 78 -1.63 -1.27 5.40
C LEU A 78 -2.99 -0.67 5.76
N CYS A 79 -3.63 0.05 4.85
CA CYS A 79 -4.96 0.61 5.12
C CYS A 79 -5.98 -0.52 5.22
N GLY A 80 -6.70 -0.56 6.35
CA GLY A 80 -7.59 -1.66 6.71
C GLY A 80 -6.92 -2.77 7.54
N GLN A 81 -5.59 -2.76 7.68
CA GLN A 81 -4.88 -3.68 8.57
C GLN A 81 -4.72 -3.05 9.96
N SER A 82 -4.74 -3.86 11.02
CA SER A 82 -4.47 -3.41 12.40
C SER A 82 -2.98 -3.14 12.70
N VAL A 83 -2.16 -2.98 11.66
CA VAL A 83 -0.70 -2.88 11.78
C VAL A 83 -0.25 -1.44 11.54
N SER A 84 0.31 -0.84 12.59
CA SER A 84 0.90 0.50 12.50
C SER A 84 2.22 0.51 11.72
N THR A 85 2.67 1.70 11.29
CA THR A 85 4.00 1.89 10.70
C THR A 85 5.13 1.39 11.60
N LYS A 86 4.97 1.49 12.93
CA LYS A 86 5.90 0.91 13.93
C LYS A 86 5.86 -0.61 13.90
N GLY A 87 4.66 -1.21 13.87
CA GLY A 87 4.47 -2.65 13.79
C GLY A 87 5.12 -3.24 12.54
N VAL A 88 4.95 -2.60 11.38
CA VAL A 88 5.60 -3.03 10.15
C VAL A 88 7.11 -2.94 10.22
N ARG A 89 7.67 -1.88 10.80
CA ARG A 89 9.14 -1.79 10.98
C ARG A 89 9.68 -2.93 11.84
N LEU A 90 8.94 -3.31 12.88
CA LEU A 90 9.31 -4.43 13.74
C LEU A 90 9.22 -5.76 12.99
N LEU A 91 8.12 -5.98 12.25
CA LEU A 91 7.93 -7.17 11.40
C LEU A 91 9.04 -7.32 10.36
N LEU A 92 9.39 -6.24 9.66
CA LEU A 92 10.50 -6.25 8.70
C LEU A 92 11.84 -6.55 9.40
N GLY A 93 12.06 -6.02 10.60
CA GLY A 93 13.23 -6.32 11.42
C GLY A 93 13.33 -7.82 11.77
N HIS A 94 12.23 -8.45 12.16
CA HIS A 94 12.20 -9.90 12.44
C HIS A 94 12.45 -10.75 11.20
N LEU A 95 12.06 -10.27 10.01
CA LEU A 95 12.33 -10.93 8.73
C LEU A 95 13.74 -10.65 8.18
N ASN A 96 14.61 -9.97 8.94
CA ASN A 96 15.92 -9.51 8.50
C ASN A 96 15.88 -8.63 7.23
N ILE A 97 14.77 -7.92 7.02
CA ILE A 97 14.59 -6.96 5.93
C ILE A 97 14.84 -5.56 6.50
N PRO A 98 15.77 -4.77 5.93
CA PRO A 98 16.03 -3.43 6.43
C PRO A 98 14.77 -2.58 6.29
N ALA A 99 14.26 -2.07 7.40
CA ALA A 99 13.09 -1.21 7.39
C ALA A 99 13.45 0.22 6.95
N GLY A 100 12.47 0.93 6.38
CA GLY A 100 12.61 2.35 6.10
C GLY A 100 12.79 3.20 7.36
N ALA A 101 13.30 4.42 7.18
CA ALA A 101 13.40 5.40 8.25
C ALA A 101 11.99 5.70 8.83
N LYS A 102 11.88 5.73 10.17
CA LYS A 102 10.62 5.98 10.89
C LYS A 102 9.87 7.21 10.35
N ILE A 103 10.60 8.33 10.25
CA ILE A 103 10.06 9.62 9.79
C ILE A 103 9.57 9.53 8.34
N GLY A 104 10.33 8.86 7.47
CA GLY A 104 9.97 8.68 6.07
C GLY A 104 8.70 7.86 5.89
N MET A 105 8.59 6.74 6.60
CA MET A 105 7.39 5.88 6.58
C MET A 105 6.16 6.63 7.14
N GLN A 106 6.32 7.36 8.24
CA GLN A 106 5.22 8.14 8.82
C GLN A 106 4.75 9.25 7.88
N ARG A 107 5.67 9.94 7.21
CA ARG A 107 5.32 10.98 6.23
C ARG A 107 4.50 10.41 5.07
N GLN A 108 4.86 9.24 4.56
CA GLN A 108 4.10 8.58 3.49
C GLN A 108 2.73 8.12 3.99
N ALA A 109 2.64 7.54 5.19
CA ALA A 109 1.37 7.18 5.80
C ALA A 109 0.44 8.39 5.92
N ASN A 110 0.93 9.52 6.41
CA ASN A 110 0.13 10.75 6.54
C ASN A 110 -0.38 11.27 5.17
N LEU A 111 0.39 11.10 4.09
CA LEU A 111 -0.07 11.48 2.75
C LEU A 111 -1.21 10.57 2.28
N VAL A 112 -1.05 9.26 2.44
CA VAL A 112 -2.08 8.28 2.06
C VAL A 112 -3.34 8.44 2.91
N SER A 113 -3.20 8.69 4.22
CA SER A 113 -4.35 8.92 5.11
C SER A 113 -5.19 10.13 4.70
N LYS A 114 -4.59 11.19 4.17
CA LYS A 114 -5.33 12.35 3.65
C LYS A 114 -6.19 11.97 2.45
N GLU A 115 -5.60 11.22 1.51
CA GLU A 115 -6.30 10.76 0.31
C GLU A 115 -7.47 9.85 0.65
N ILE A 116 -7.25 8.89 1.56
CA ILE A 116 -8.29 7.98 2.03
C ILE A 116 -9.41 8.73 2.74
N THR A 117 -9.07 9.75 3.54
CA THR A 117 -10.09 10.59 4.19
C THR A 117 -10.94 11.32 3.15
N ALA A 118 -10.34 11.80 2.06
CA ALA A 118 -11.07 12.45 0.98
C ALA A 118 -12.00 11.47 0.26
N LEU A 119 -11.51 10.29 -0.10
CA LEU A 119 -12.33 9.22 -0.71
C LEU A 119 -13.49 8.81 0.19
N ASN A 120 -13.24 8.62 1.49
CA ASN A 120 -14.28 8.26 2.45
C ASN A 120 -15.35 9.34 2.58
N LYS A 121 -15.00 10.64 2.50
CA LYS A 121 -16.00 11.71 2.52
C LYS A 121 -16.91 11.67 1.30
N ILE A 122 -16.35 11.40 0.12
CA ILE A 122 -17.12 11.27 -1.12
C ILE A 122 -18.04 10.05 -1.05
N ASP A 123 -17.50 8.90 -0.64
CA ASP A 123 -18.26 7.65 -0.47
C ASP A 123 -19.41 7.81 0.55
N MET A 124 -19.15 8.46 1.69
CA MET A 124 -20.20 8.73 2.70
C MET A 124 -21.27 9.70 2.18
N ALA A 125 -20.90 10.70 1.38
CA ALA A 125 -21.87 11.62 0.76
C ALA A 125 -22.76 10.90 -0.26
N GLU A 126 -22.20 10.00 -1.07
CA GLU A 126 -22.96 9.18 -2.01
C GLU A 126 -23.91 8.24 -1.28
N LYS A 127 -23.43 7.50 -0.27
CA LYS A 127 -24.28 6.63 0.56
C LYS A 127 -25.40 7.40 1.24
N THR A 128 -25.14 8.62 1.69
CA THR A 128 -26.17 9.49 2.30
C THR A 128 -27.26 9.82 1.27
N ARG A 129 -26.90 10.12 0.02
CA ARG A 129 -27.88 10.36 -1.05
C ARG A 129 -28.71 9.12 -1.35
N GLN A 130 -28.08 7.95 -1.43
CA GLN A 130 -28.78 6.68 -1.66
C GLN A 130 -29.78 6.37 -0.53
N VAL A 131 -29.41 6.61 0.73
CA VAL A 131 -30.33 6.44 1.87
C VAL A 131 -31.54 7.37 1.74
N VAL A 132 -31.30 8.64 1.42
CA VAL A 132 -32.36 9.63 1.23
C VAL A 132 -33.31 9.22 0.10
N GLU A 133 -32.77 8.76 -1.03
CA GLU A 133 -33.56 8.27 -2.16
C GLU A 133 -34.42 7.05 -1.78
N VAL A 134 -33.84 6.07 -1.10
CA VAL A 134 -34.59 4.87 -0.64
C VAL A 134 -35.70 5.25 0.34
N ASN A 135 -35.46 6.19 1.25
CA ASN A 135 -36.48 6.62 2.21
C ASN A 135 -37.60 7.43 1.54
N HIS A 136 -37.29 8.20 0.50
CA HIS A 136 -38.31 8.84 -0.33
C HIS A 136 -39.22 7.81 -1.00
N LEU A 137 -38.65 6.73 -1.55
CA LEU A 137 -39.43 5.63 -2.16
C LEU A 137 -40.30 4.87 -1.15
N ARG A 138 -39.93 4.89 0.14
CA ARG A 138 -40.68 4.26 1.23
C ARG A 138 -41.74 5.17 1.85
N GLU A 139 -41.87 6.40 1.38
CA GLU A 139 -42.77 7.42 1.92
C GLU A 139 -42.52 7.71 3.41
N ASP A 140 -41.26 7.59 3.85
CA ASP A 140 -40.90 7.86 5.23
C ASP A 140 -41.04 9.36 5.56
N ALA A 141 -41.62 9.67 6.73
CA ALA A 141 -41.88 11.05 7.18
C ALA A 141 -40.61 11.92 7.29
N ASN A 142 -39.43 11.30 7.44
CA ASN A 142 -38.15 11.99 7.40
C ASN A 142 -37.14 11.21 6.53
N PRO A 143 -36.85 11.69 5.31
CA PRO A 143 -36.00 10.98 4.36
C PRO A 143 -34.53 10.93 4.79
N SER A 144 -34.09 11.77 5.73
CA SER A 144 -32.71 11.78 6.25
C SER A 144 -32.48 10.84 7.43
N THR A 145 -33.35 9.86 7.64
CA THR A 145 -33.28 8.94 8.78
C THR A 145 -32.67 7.62 8.36
N ILE A 146 -31.65 7.14 9.07
CA ILE A 146 -31.20 5.75 8.90
C ILE A 146 -32.03 4.89 9.84
N GLY A 147 -32.93 4.08 9.29
CA GLY A 147 -33.66 3.06 10.04
C GLY A 147 -32.74 1.88 10.34
N ILE A 148 -32.33 1.74 11.60
CA ILE A 148 -31.48 0.61 12.04
C ILE A 148 -32.40 -0.43 12.68
N ALA A 149 -32.56 -1.57 12.02
CA ALA A 149 -33.16 -2.75 12.62
C ALA A 149 -32.03 -3.62 13.21
N LEU A 150 -32.01 -3.74 14.54
CA LEU A 150 -31.09 -4.62 15.25
C LEU A 150 -31.82 -5.91 15.61
N ASP A 151 -31.33 -7.05 15.13
CA ASP A 151 -31.73 -8.35 15.68
C ASP A 151 -30.93 -8.60 16.97
N GLY A 152 -31.56 -8.35 18.12
CA GLY A 152 -30.94 -8.39 19.44
C GLY A 152 -30.62 -9.79 19.97
N ARG A 153 -30.23 -10.74 19.12
CA ARG A 153 -30.08 -12.16 19.48
C ARG A 153 -28.65 -12.69 19.61
N TYR A 154 -27.71 -11.83 19.97
CA TYR A 154 -26.44 -12.30 20.54
C TYR A 154 -26.23 -11.62 21.89
N THR A 155 -26.51 -12.36 22.96
CA THR A 155 -26.20 -12.08 24.38
C THR A 155 -26.87 -10.85 25.01
N SER A 156 -28.19 -10.92 25.26
CA SER A 156 -28.76 -10.18 26.39
C SER A 156 -29.66 -11.10 27.23
N THR A 157 -29.36 -11.23 28.52
CA THR A 157 -30.17 -11.92 29.53
C THR A 157 -31.36 -11.05 30.00
N GLN A 158 -31.77 -10.07 29.19
CA GLN A 158 -32.93 -9.24 29.51
C GLN A 158 -34.16 -9.87 28.87
N LYS A 159 -35.14 -10.17 29.73
CA LYS A 159 -36.43 -10.78 29.41
C LYS A 159 -37.04 -10.17 28.14
N ASN A 160 -37.38 -11.05 27.21
CA ASN A 160 -38.21 -10.79 26.04
C ASN A 160 -39.57 -10.23 26.48
N GLU A 161 -39.77 -8.93 26.28
CA GLU A 161 -41.06 -8.39 25.90
C GLU A 161 -40.90 -7.88 24.46
N GLY A 162 -41.70 -8.42 23.54
CA GLY A 162 -41.52 -8.31 22.09
C GLY A 162 -41.59 -6.88 21.56
N CYS A 163 -40.46 -6.17 21.62
CA CYS A 163 -40.31 -4.84 21.06
C CYS A 163 -39.12 -4.87 20.09
N HIS A 164 -39.42 -4.97 18.79
CA HIS A 164 -38.47 -4.57 17.75
C HIS A 164 -38.13 -3.09 17.99
N ARG A 165 -37.01 -2.81 18.65
CA ARG A 165 -36.54 -1.43 18.83
C ARG A 165 -35.92 -0.96 17.53
N THR A 166 -36.70 -0.25 16.72
CA THR A 166 -36.18 0.56 15.63
C THR A 166 -35.55 1.82 16.22
N LEU A 167 -34.24 1.98 16.00
CA LEU A 167 -33.54 3.22 16.34
C LEU A 167 -33.39 4.04 15.06
N ASN A 168 -33.91 5.27 15.11
CA ASN A 168 -33.83 6.24 14.03
C ASN A 168 -32.69 7.20 14.35
N VAL A 169 -31.63 7.15 13.54
CA VAL A 169 -30.51 8.09 13.65
C VAL A 169 -30.60 9.09 12.50
N SER A 170 -30.66 10.38 12.84
CA SER A 170 -30.64 11.46 11.85
C SER A 170 -29.26 11.60 11.23
N LEU A 171 -29.21 11.67 9.90
CA LEU A 171 -27.98 11.96 9.17
C LEU A 171 -27.41 13.34 9.58
N PRO A 172 -26.07 13.46 9.76
CA PRO A 172 -25.44 14.75 9.98
C PRO A 172 -25.65 15.65 8.74
N LYS A 173 -25.99 16.92 8.97
CA LYS A 173 -25.99 17.93 7.90
C LYS A 173 -24.52 18.25 7.58
N TYR A 174 -24.04 17.78 6.44
CA TYR A 174 -22.70 18.09 5.91
C TYR A 174 -22.75 19.24 4.92
#